data_AF-H1ABX1-F1
#
_entry.id   AF-H1ABX1-F1
#
_cell.length_a   1.000
_cell.length_b   1.000
_cell.length_c   1.000
_cell.angle_alpha   90.00
_cell.angle_beta   90.00
_cell.angle_gamma   90.00
#
_symmetry.space_group_name_H-M   'P 1'
#
loop_
_entity.id
_entity.type
_entity.pdbx_description
1 polymer ?
#
loop_
_entity_poly.entity_id
_entity_poly.type
_entity_poly.pdbx_seq_one_letter_code
_entity_poly.pdbx_strand_id
1 'polypeptide(L)'
;VEFQSHFEADYSATAWVHSLADCTTMLCAPFGSLIVNRWSGRVSVMLGGLLSSCGLLLSSFSNSLEFLYFSMGIMMGLGFALCYTPAIVMVGCYFRERTALAYGVGLSGSGIGTFVLAPLVQSLIDLYSWRGALLVLSAFVANLC
;
A
#
# COMPACT_ATOMS: atom_id res chain seq x y z
N VAL A 1 -16.95 -10.37 -1.73
CA VAL A 1 -18.23 -10.83 -2.31
C VAL A 1 -19.04 -9.66 -2.86
N GLU A 2 -19.24 -8.56 -2.13
CA GLU A 2 -19.86 -7.33 -2.68
C GLU A 2 -19.08 -6.67 -3.84
N PHE A 3 -17.74 -6.67 -3.78
CA PHE A 3 -16.89 -6.14 -4.87
C PHE A 3 -17.05 -6.94 -6.17
N GLN A 4 -17.29 -8.25 -6.06
CA GLN A 4 -17.50 -9.17 -7.19
C GLN A 4 -18.90 -9.02 -7.79
N SER A 5 -19.94 -8.87 -6.96
CA SER A 5 -21.31 -8.68 -7.45
C SER A 5 -21.51 -7.31 -8.10
N HIS A 6 -20.76 -6.29 -7.70
CA HIS A 6 -20.86 -4.95 -8.27
C HIS A 6 -20.20 -4.81 -9.64
N PHE A 7 -19.07 -5.51 -9.86
CA PHE A 7 -18.33 -5.44 -11.14
C PHE A 7 -18.57 -6.64 -12.06
N GLU A 8 -19.40 -7.61 -11.65
CA GLU A 8 -19.56 -8.92 -12.34
C GLU A 8 -18.22 -9.56 -12.71
N ALA A 9 -17.19 -9.29 -11.91
CA ALA A 9 -15.80 -9.55 -12.26
C ALA A 9 -15.32 -10.87 -11.66
N ASP A 10 -14.71 -11.67 -12.52
CA ASP A 10 -14.12 -12.97 -12.19
C ASP A 10 -13.04 -12.85 -11.08
N TYR A 11 -12.83 -13.91 -10.29
CA TYR A 11 -11.86 -13.90 -9.19
C TYR A 11 -10.45 -13.52 -9.67
N SER A 12 -10.14 -13.89 -10.91
CA SER A 12 -8.90 -13.55 -11.60
C SER A 12 -8.75 -12.04 -11.79
N ALA A 13 -9.80 -11.30 -12.17
CA ALA A 13 -9.74 -9.86 -12.38
C ALA A 13 -9.39 -9.10 -11.09
N THR A 14 -9.96 -9.51 -9.95
CA THR A 14 -9.60 -8.93 -8.64
C THR A 14 -8.16 -9.27 -8.21
N ALA A 15 -7.70 -10.50 -8.50
CA ALA A 15 -6.32 -10.90 -8.19
C ALA A 15 -5.30 -10.09 -9.00
N TRP A 16 -5.62 -9.73 -10.24
CA TRP A 16 -4.76 -8.90 -11.09
C TRP A 16 -4.47 -7.52 -10.49
N VAL A 17 -5.41 -6.91 -9.76
CA VAL A 17 -5.18 -5.60 -9.10
C VAL A 17 -4.05 -5.70 -8.09
N HIS A 18 -4.10 -6.73 -7.23
CA HIS A 18 -3.09 -6.94 -6.20
C HIS A 18 -1.75 -7.34 -6.82
N SER A 19 -1.75 -8.24 -7.80
CA SER A 19 -0.54 -8.64 -8.52
C SER A 19 0.12 -7.45 -9.24
N LEU A 20 -0.66 -6.56 -9.85
CA LEU A 20 -0.14 -5.34 -10.47
C LEU A 20 0.47 -4.39 -9.44
N ALA A 21 -0.18 -4.23 -8.29
CA ALA A 21 0.36 -3.42 -7.21
C ALA A 21 1.71 -3.98 -6.70
N ASP A 22 1.80 -5.29 -6.49
CA ASP A 22 3.04 -5.94 -6.03
C ASP A 22 4.15 -5.86 -7.08
N CYS A 23 3.84 -6.17 -8.35
CA CYS A 23 4.75 -6.03 -9.47
C CYS A 23 5.29 -4.59 -9.60
N THR A 24 4.41 -3.59 -9.48
CA THR A 24 4.83 -2.18 -9.55
C THR A 24 5.70 -1.81 -8.36
N THR A 25 5.35 -2.30 -7.17
CA THR A 25 6.13 -2.06 -5.95
C THR A 25 7.55 -2.62 -6.08
N MET A 26 7.69 -3.86 -6.57
CA MET A 26 8.98 -4.51 -6.78
C MET A 26 9.79 -3.85 -7.91
N LEU A 27 9.14 -3.50 -9.03
CA LEU A 27 9.81 -2.85 -10.16
C LEU A 27 10.28 -1.42 -9.82
N CYS A 28 9.54 -0.72 -8.96
CA CYS A 28 9.87 0.63 -8.51
C CYS A 28 10.68 0.67 -7.20
N ALA A 29 10.93 -0.45 -6.55
CA ALA A 29 11.85 -0.54 -5.41
C ALA A 29 13.24 0.08 -5.72
N PRO A 30 13.94 -0.23 -6.83
CA PRO A 30 15.24 0.39 -7.15
C PRO A 30 15.13 1.90 -7.41
N PHE A 31 14.02 2.37 -7.99
CA PHE A 31 13.77 3.79 -8.17
C PHE A 31 13.60 4.50 -6.82
N GLY A 32 12.88 3.88 -5.88
CA GLY A 32 12.78 4.36 -4.50
C GLY A 32 14.15 4.44 -3.82
N SER A 33 15.03 3.46 -4.05
CA SER A 33 16.41 3.46 -3.51
C SER A 33 17.24 4.63 -4.04
N LEU A 34 17.15 4.90 -5.34
CA LEU A 34 17.84 6.03 -5.98
C LEU A 34 17.32 7.37 -5.45
N ILE A 35 15.99 7.49 -5.29
CA ILE A 35 15.33 8.69 -4.77
C ILE A 35 15.74 8.92 -3.31
N VAL A 36 15.72 7.90 -2.45
CA VAL A 36 16.16 8.01 -1.04
C VAL A 36 17.65 8.35 -0.92
N ASN A 37 18.48 7.89 -1.86
CA ASN A 37 19.90 8.24 -1.86
C ASN A 37 20.15 9.70 -2.29
N ARG A 38 19.22 10.29 -3.06
CA ARG A 38 19.31 11.67 -3.56
C ARG A 38 18.55 12.68 -2.71
N TRP A 39 17.41 12.28 -2.14
CA TRP A 39 16.48 13.07 -1.33
C TRP A 39 16.38 12.48 0.08
N SER A 40 16.24 13.32 1.10
CA SER A 40 16.09 12.86 2.49
C SER A 40 14.96 11.84 2.62
N GLY A 41 15.21 10.69 3.25
CA GLY A 41 14.25 9.58 3.37
C GLY A 41 12.87 9.98 3.91
N ARG A 42 12.80 11.02 4.76
CA ARG A 42 11.53 11.59 5.26
C ARG A 42 10.63 12.15 4.15
N VAL A 43 11.22 12.84 3.17
CA VAL A 43 10.46 13.43 2.05
C VAL A 43 9.93 12.32 1.14
N SER A 44 10.71 11.25 0.94
CA SER A 44 10.25 10.07 0.19
C SER A 44 9.06 9.39 0.86
N VAL A 45 9.07 9.25 2.19
CA VAL A 45 7.92 8.68 2.94
C VAL A 45 6.68 9.56 2.80
N MET A 46 6.79 10.86 3.04
CA MET A 46 5.65 11.78 2.92
C MET A 46 5.05 11.80 1.51
N LEU A 47 5.89 11.85 0.47
CA LEU A 47 5.43 11.78 -0.91
C LEU A 47 4.81 10.43 -1.25
N GLY A 48 5.42 9.34 -0.78
CA GLY A 48 4.93 7.99 -0.98
C GLY A 48 3.53 7.81 -0.40
N GLY A 49 3.29 8.19 0.86
CA GLY A 49 1.97 8.00 1.46
C GLY A 49 0.95 9.03 1.01
N LEU A 50 1.33 10.24 0.61
CA LEU A 50 0.43 11.14 -0.13
C LEU A 50 -0.02 10.49 -1.45
N LEU A 51 0.91 9.87 -2.19
CA LEU A 51 0.62 9.22 -3.46
C LEU A 51 -0.26 7.98 -3.27
N SER A 52 0.04 7.14 -2.27
CA SER A 52 -0.77 5.97 -1.92
C SER A 52 -2.16 6.36 -1.42
N SER A 53 -2.27 7.39 -0.58
CA SER A 53 -3.56 7.90 -0.09
C SER A 53 -4.39 8.45 -1.24
N CYS A 54 -3.77 9.20 -2.15
CA CYS A 54 -4.43 9.69 -3.36
C CYS A 54 -4.88 8.53 -4.26
N GLY A 55 -4.06 7.47 -4.40
CA GLY A 55 -4.42 6.26 -5.14
C GLY A 55 -5.65 5.56 -4.58
N LEU A 56 -5.70 5.37 -3.27
CA LEU A 56 -6.85 4.78 -2.57
C LEU A 56 -8.10 5.68 -2.63
N LEU A 57 -7.93 7.00 -2.49
CA LEU A 57 -9.02 7.97 -2.65
C LEU A 57 -9.62 7.92 -4.05
N LEU A 58 -8.79 7.97 -5.10
CA LEU A 58 -9.24 7.86 -6.48
C LEU A 58 -9.92 6.52 -6.76
N SER A 59 -9.41 5.44 -6.15
CA SER A 59 -10.03 4.12 -6.26
C SER A 59 -11.43 4.09 -5.66
N SER A 60 -11.68 4.81 -4.55
CA SER A 60 -13.01 4.96 -3.96
C SER A 60 -14.00 5.70 -4.86
N PHE A 61 -13.55 6.50 -5.82
CA PHE A 61 -14.39 7.19 -6.78
C PHE A 61 -14.49 6.49 -8.14
N SER A 62 -13.73 5.41 -8.36
CA SER A 62 -13.68 4.76 -9.68
C SER A 62 -15.02 4.12 -10.04
N ASN A 63 -15.37 4.21 -11.32
CA ASN A 63 -16.55 3.58 -11.93
C ASN A 63 -16.16 2.49 -12.95
N SER A 64 -14.85 2.25 -13.15
CA SER A 64 -14.35 1.28 -14.13
C SER A 64 -13.15 0.50 -13.59
N LEU A 65 -13.08 -0.79 -13.96
CA LEU A 65 -12.00 -1.70 -13.55
C LEU A 65 -10.63 -1.23 -14.07
N GLU A 66 -10.56 -0.68 -15.28
CA GLU A 66 -9.32 -0.13 -15.84
C GLU A 66 -8.76 1.01 -14.98
N PHE A 67 -9.64 1.89 -14.49
CA PHE A 67 -9.23 2.98 -13.61
C PHE A 67 -8.81 2.47 -12.23
N LEU A 68 -9.40 1.36 -11.78
CA LEU A 68 -8.98 0.66 -10.58
C LEU A 68 -7.56 0.08 -10.73
N TYR A 69 -7.26 -0.58 -11.86
CA TYR A 69 -5.90 -1.08 -12.13
C TYR A 69 -4.85 0.03 -12.15
N PHE A 70 -5.18 1.18 -12.74
CA PHE A 70 -4.27 2.32 -12.76
C PHE A 70 -4.05 2.93 -11.36
N SER A 71 -5.13 3.19 -10.61
CA SER A 71 -5.05 3.83 -9.29
C SER A 71 -4.48 2.91 -8.20
N MET A 72 -5.06 1.71 -8.02
CA MET A 72 -4.61 0.73 -7.03
C MET A 72 -3.37 -0.05 -7.44
N GLY A 73 -3.18 -0.33 -8.73
CA GLY A 73 -1.99 -1.04 -9.18
C GLY A 73 -0.79 -0.09 -9.24
N ILE A 74 -0.87 0.89 -10.14
CA ILE A 74 0.29 1.73 -10.45
C ILE A 74 0.48 2.81 -9.39
N MET A 75 -0.52 3.65 -9.13
CA MET A 75 -0.33 4.82 -8.27
C MET A 75 -0.08 4.44 -6.80
N MET A 76 -0.88 3.51 -6.28
CA MET A 76 -0.70 2.99 -4.93
C MET A 76 0.58 2.15 -4.80
N GLY A 77 0.91 1.30 -5.78
CA GLY A 77 2.15 0.52 -5.77
C GLY A 77 3.43 1.37 -5.81
N LEU A 78 3.42 2.45 -6.61
CA LEU A 78 4.50 3.45 -6.62
C LEU A 78 4.67 4.12 -5.25
N GLY A 79 3.56 4.52 -4.61
CA GLY A 79 3.60 5.13 -3.28
C GLY A 79 4.13 4.17 -2.22
N PHE A 80 3.70 2.90 -2.25
CA PHE A 80 4.22 1.86 -1.35
C PHE A 80 5.72 1.62 -1.53
N ALA A 81 6.22 1.57 -2.77
CA ALA A 81 7.66 1.45 -3.02
C ALA A 81 8.45 2.61 -2.38
N LEU A 82 7.94 3.83 -2.50
CA LEU A 82 8.57 5.04 -1.95
C LEU A 82 8.53 5.10 -0.40
N CYS A 83 7.55 4.45 0.24
CA CYS A 83 7.49 4.32 1.70
C CYS A 83 8.33 3.14 2.23
N TYR A 84 8.33 2.01 1.52
CA TYR A 84 8.97 0.77 1.98
C TYR A 84 10.50 0.87 1.93
N THR A 85 11.05 1.47 0.86
CA THR A 85 12.49 1.65 0.71
C THR A 85 13.15 2.44 1.84
N PRO A 86 12.71 3.66 2.22
CA PRO A 86 13.32 4.40 3.32
C PRO A 86 13.13 3.70 4.67
N ALA A 87 12.04 2.96 4.88
CA ALA A 87 11.85 2.17 6.10
C ALA A 87 12.94 1.09 6.25
N ILE A 88 13.23 0.37 5.18
CA ILE A 88 14.33 -0.61 5.14
C ILE A 88 15.68 0.07 5.38
N VAL A 89 15.97 1.14 4.63
CA VAL A 89 17.25 1.86 4.73
C VAL A 89 17.49 2.39 6.14
N MET A 90 16.46 2.96 6.79
CA MET A 90 16.57 3.46 8.17
C MET A 90 16.91 2.35 9.17
N VAL A 91 16.27 1.18 9.07
CA VAL A 91 16.57 0.04 9.94
C VAL A 91 18.01 -0.45 9.73
N GLY A 92 18.46 -0.52 8.47
CA GLY A 92 19.82 -0.90 8.10
C GLY A 92 20.89 0.08 8.61
N CYS A 93 20.61 1.38 8.57
CA CYS A 93 21.54 2.40 9.08
C CYS A 93 21.59 2.45 10.62
N TYR A 94 20.45 2.22 11.29
CA TYR A 94 20.37 2.35 12.76
C TYR A 94 20.92 1.13 13.50
N PHE A 95 20.71 -0.08 12.97
CA PHE A 95 21.15 -1.33 13.60
C PHE A 95 22.21 -2.05 12.75
N ARG A 96 23.49 -1.76 12.96
CA ARG A 96 24.61 -2.42 12.26
C ARG A 96 24.99 -3.79 12.79
N GLU A 97 24.76 -4.07 14.07
CA GLU A 97 25.24 -5.31 14.73
C GLU A 97 24.16 -6.40 14.81
N ARG A 98 22.89 -6.01 14.94
CA ARG A 98 21.73 -6.93 15.04
C ARG A 98 20.66 -6.65 14.00
N THR A 99 21.09 -6.40 12.76
CA THR A 99 20.19 -6.02 11.65
C THR A 99 19.12 -7.07 11.37
N ALA A 100 19.46 -8.37 11.44
CA ALA A 100 18.51 -9.45 11.20
C ALA A 100 17.37 -9.49 12.24
N LEU A 101 17.67 -9.21 13.52
CA LEU A 101 16.65 -9.13 14.57
C LEU A 101 15.79 -7.87 14.40
N ALA A 102 16.40 -6.75 14.04
CA ALA A 102 15.66 -5.50 13.80
C ALA A 102 14.69 -5.63 12.62
N TYR A 103 15.13 -6.24 11.51
CA TYR A 103 14.22 -6.58 10.40
C TYR A 103 13.17 -7.60 10.82
N GLY A 104 13.53 -8.62 11.61
CA GLY A 104 12.57 -9.60 12.12
C GLY A 104 11.44 -8.96 12.93
N VAL A 105 11.77 -8.01 13.82
CA VAL A 105 10.78 -7.27 14.61
C VAL A 105 10.01 -6.26 13.76
N GLY A 106 10.65 -5.60 12.78
CA GLY A 106 9.96 -4.70 11.86
C GLY A 106 8.96 -5.42 10.97
N LEU A 107 9.35 -6.58 10.43
CA LEU A 107 8.51 -7.38 9.53
C LEU A 107 7.42 -8.15 10.28
N SER A 108 7.64 -8.53 11.54
CA SER A 108 6.58 -9.15 12.37
C SER A 108 5.39 -8.20 12.56
N GLY A 109 5.62 -6.88 12.54
CA GLY A 109 4.58 -5.86 12.53
C GLY A 109 3.63 -5.96 11.33
N SER A 110 4.14 -6.35 10.14
CA SER A 110 3.30 -6.55 8.95
C SER A 110 2.29 -7.69 9.13
N GLY A 111 2.73 -8.81 9.73
CA GLY A 111 1.86 -9.94 10.04
C GLY A 111 0.77 -9.60 11.05
N ILE A 112 1.16 -8.93 12.14
CA ILE A 112 0.21 -8.47 13.18
C ILE A 112 -0.78 -7.46 12.59
N GLY A 113 -0.27 -6.50 11.81
CA GLY A 113 -1.08 -5.50 11.14
C GLY A 113 -2.11 -6.13 10.21
N THR A 114 -1.70 -7.09 9.37
CA THR A 114 -2.60 -7.81 8.47
C THR A 114 -3.65 -8.61 9.25
N PHE A 115 -3.26 -9.25 10.35
CA PHE A 115 -4.18 -10.02 11.18
C PHE A 115 -5.25 -9.17 11.86
N VAL A 116 -4.89 -7.96 12.32
CA VAL A 116 -5.84 -7.01 12.93
C VAL A 116 -6.65 -6.28 11.87
N LEU A 117 -6.03 -5.90 10.75
CA LEU A 117 -6.66 -5.14 9.69
C LEU A 117 -7.65 -5.99 8.89
N ALA A 118 -7.42 -7.30 8.73
CA ALA A 118 -8.32 -8.21 8.02
C ALA A 118 -9.77 -8.20 8.56
N PRO A 119 -10.04 -8.47 9.86
CA PRO A 119 -11.40 -8.42 10.41
C PRO A 119 -11.97 -7.00 10.45
N LEU A 120 -11.11 -5.99 10.62
CA LEU A 120 -11.51 -4.58 10.58
C LEU A 120 -12.03 -4.20 9.20
N VAL A 121 -11.27 -4.49 8.14
CA VAL A 121 -11.66 -4.21 6.75
C VAL A 121 -12.91 -4.99 6.38
N GLN A 122 -13.02 -6.26 6.78
CA GLN A 122 -14.24 -7.04 6.55
C GLN A 122 -15.46 -6.38 7.18
N SER A 123 -15.35 -5.94 8.44
CA SER A 123 -16.43 -5.25 9.16
C SER A 123 -16.77 -3.90 8.52
N LEU A 124 -15.77 -3.16 8.04
CA LEU A 124 -15.96 -1.91 7.31
C LEU A 124 -16.67 -2.12 5.98
N ILE A 125 -16.36 -3.19 5.26
CA ILE A 125 -17.04 -3.53 4.01
C ILE A 125 -18.51 -3.85 4.30
N ASP A 126 -18.80 -4.64 5.35
CA ASP A 126 -20.19 -5.00 5.68
C ASP A 126 -21.04 -3.80 6.12
N LEU A 127 -20.43 -2.75 6.70
CA LEU A 127 -21.14 -1.54 7.18
C LEU A 127 -21.18 -0.39 6.17
N TYR A 128 -20.10 -0.16 5.42
CA TYR A 128 -19.89 1.03 4.57
C TYR A 128 -19.66 0.69 3.08
N SER A 129 -19.84 -0.58 2.71
CA SER A 129 -19.46 -1.14 1.41
C SER A 129 -17.96 -0.98 1.11
N TRP A 130 -17.54 -1.49 -0.04
CA TRP A 130 -16.15 -1.43 -0.46
C TRP A 130 -15.60 0.01 -0.62
N ARG A 131 -16.42 0.95 -1.13
CA ARG A 131 -15.99 2.34 -1.36
C ARG A 131 -15.66 3.04 -0.03
N GLY A 132 -16.53 2.91 0.96
CA GLY A 132 -16.30 3.47 2.28
C GLY A 132 -15.08 2.85 2.97
N ALA A 133 -14.87 1.54 2.83
CA ALA A 133 -13.68 0.88 3.35
C ALA A 133 -12.39 1.44 2.73
N LEU A 134 -12.35 1.69 1.42
CA LEU A 134 -11.21 2.31 0.74
C LEU A 134 -10.92 3.74 1.20
N LEU A 135 -11.98 4.51 1.47
CA LEU A 135 -11.89 5.88 2.01
C LEU A 135 -11.32 5.91 3.43
N VAL A 136 -11.72 4.97 4.29
CA VAL A 136 -11.15 4.89 5.64
C VAL A 136 -9.69 4.45 5.60
N LEU A 137 -9.37 3.47 4.73
CA LEU A 137 -8.00 3.02 4.53
C LEU A 137 -7.10 4.13 3.98
N SER A 138 -7.60 4.98 3.07
CA SER A 138 -6.83 6.11 2.56
C SER A 138 -6.56 7.15 3.65
N ALA A 139 -7.54 7.43 4.52
CA ALA A 139 -7.34 8.31 5.67
C ALA A 139 -6.32 7.75 6.67
N PHE A 140 -6.31 6.43 6.87
CA PHE A 140 -5.33 5.75 7.72
C PHE A 140 -3.91 5.86 7.15
N VAL A 141 -3.74 5.62 5.84
CA VAL A 141 -2.45 5.78 5.14
C VAL A 141 -1.99 7.24 5.14
N ALA A 142 -2.91 8.20 5.01
CA ALA A 142 -2.59 9.62 5.06
C ALA A 142 -2.10 10.05 6.44
N ASN A 143 -2.64 9.47 7.52
CA ASN A 143 -2.20 9.73 8.90
C ASN A 143 -0.79 9.18 9.19
N LEU A 144 -0.34 8.21 8.41
CA LEU A 144 0.96 7.57 8.59
C LEU A 144 2.12 8.44 8.09
N CYS A 145 1.84 9.51 7.32
CA CYS A 145 2.81 10.46 6.77
C CYS A 145 2.79 11.80 7.50
#